data_AF-A0A2D6PUX4-F1
#
_entry.id   AF-A0A2D6PUX4-F1
#
_cell.length_a   1.000
_cell.length_b   1.000
_cell.length_c   1.000
_cell.angle_alpha   90.00
_cell.angle_beta   90.00
_cell.angle_gamma   90.00
#
_symmetry.space_group_name_H-M   'P 1'
#
loop_
_entity.id
_entity.type
_entity.pdbx_description
1 polymer ?
#
loop_
_entity_poly.entity_id
_entity_poly.type
_entity_poly.pdbx_seq_one_letter_code
_entity_poly.pdbx_strand_id
1 'polypeptide(L)'
;MPRILLALALVLSTGLTSCSDDPPAVKEEPDYLVFQGLVVSFKDAAGFGGQAPGAAADRDQAGAKKLAEELLQRIKNGEGLSRLEQQYSAAAAKGPHSMRNYGVVRRPKDQERGVGWESAMCDVLFQMDEGDVQLVEYEPERCRRGYWIVSRLQDLSNRDDLLPAPATNWQAKGLEKEADKIVVQHVLIGFDGTQNQGPGAEKIGRDLDQARVLSRRVLAGMRSGMSIGALVKGFSSDPGGGVYSLVNEGVTGAPDEYVRRDGMVKGFSDLCFSLAVGECAIAAYDKETSPYGFHVIKRLE
;
A
#
# COMPACT_ATOMS: atom_id res chain seq x y z
N MET A 1 -10.69 42.05 59.57
CA MET A 1 -10.64 41.02 58.50
C MET A 1 -11.03 41.68 57.19
N PRO A 2 -10.14 41.85 56.20
CA PRO A 2 -10.50 42.51 54.96
C PRO A 2 -11.03 41.48 53.93
N ARG A 3 -12.10 41.86 53.23
CA ARG A 3 -12.68 41.12 52.10
C ARG A 3 -11.95 41.52 50.82
N ILE A 4 -11.37 40.56 50.13
CA ILE A 4 -10.76 40.73 48.81
C ILE A 4 -11.87 40.59 47.76
N LEU A 5 -12.19 41.68 47.05
CA LEU A 5 -12.97 41.66 45.82
C LEU A 5 -12.02 41.29 44.66
N LEU A 6 -12.29 40.17 43.99
CA LEU A 6 -11.60 39.77 42.76
C LEU A 6 -12.47 40.19 41.57
N ALA A 7 -12.02 41.20 40.82
CA ALA A 7 -12.66 41.63 39.58
C ALA A 7 -12.22 40.72 38.43
N LEU A 8 -13.19 40.01 37.83
CA LEU A 8 -13.00 39.16 36.65
C LEU A 8 -13.11 40.04 35.40
N ALA A 9 -11.99 40.31 34.73
CA ALA A 9 -11.98 41.00 33.44
C ALA A 9 -12.28 40.00 32.32
N LEU A 10 -13.48 40.09 31.74
CA LEU A 10 -13.90 39.33 30.57
C LEU A 10 -13.37 40.03 29.31
N VAL A 11 -12.35 39.47 28.68
CA VAL A 11 -11.84 39.94 27.37
C VAL A 11 -12.67 39.29 26.27
N LEU A 12 -13.62 40.04 25.71
CA LEU A 12 -14.34 39.67 24.49
C LEU A 12 -13.45 39.92 23.28
N SER A 13 -12.79 38.87 22.80
CA SER A 13 -12.14 38.86 21.49
C SER A 13 -13.21 38.73 20.42
N THR A 14 -13.54 39.83 19.74
CA THR A 14 -14.37 39.81 18.54
C THR A 14 -13.50 39.40 17.35
N GLY A 15 -13.31 38.09 17.17
CA GLY A 15 -12.73 37.54 15.95
C GLY A 15 -13.67 37.80 14.78
N LEU A 16 -13.27 38.68 13.87
CA LEU A 16 -13.87 38.83 12.55
C LEU A 16 -13.57 37.56 11.75
N THR A 17 -14.46 36.58 11.81
CA THR A 17 -14.45 35.43 10.91
C THR A 17 -14.77 35.96 9.51
N SER A 18 -13.75 36.06 8.67
CA SER A 18 -13.89 36.26 7.24
C SER A 18 -14.66 35.08 6.67
N CYS A 19 -15.96 35.23 6.47
CA CYS A 19 -16.77 34.32 5.68
C CYS A 19 -16.31 34.42 4.23
N SER A 20 -15.34 33.60 3.81
CA SER A 20 -15.15 33.36 2.37
C SER A 20 -16.36 32.55 1.91
N ASP A 21 -17.22 33.14 1.10
CA ASP A 21 -18.36 32.48 0.44
C ASP A 21 -17.92 31.50 -0.66
N ASP A 22 -16.63 31.19 -0.75
CA ASP A 22 -16.14 30.19 -1.68
C ASP A 22 -16.65 28.82 -1.24
N PRO A 23 -17.40 28.10 -2.11
CA PRO A 23 -17.79 26.74 -1.81
C PRO A 23 -16.53 25.90 -1.56
N PRO A 24 -16.56 24.97 -0.58
CA PRO A 24 -15.41 24.11 -0.33
C PRO A 24 -15.02 23.43 -1.64
N ALA A 25 -13.73 23.43 -1.95
CA ALA A 25 -13.21 22.76 -3.13
C ALA A 25 -13.72 21.32 -3.13
N VAL A 26 -14.39 20.92 -4.22
CA VAL A 26 -14.84 19.54 -4.39
C VAL A 26 -13.59 18.67 -4.43
N LYS A 27 -13.41 17.82 -3.42
CA LYS A 27 -12.30 16.87 -3.37
C LYS A 27 -12.48 15.90 -4.53
N GLU A 28 -11.59 15.97 -5.51
CA GLU A 28 -11.59 15.04 -6.64
C GLU A 28 -11.35 13.63 -6.10
N GLU A 29 -12.28 12.71 -6.36
CA GLU A 29 -12.13 11.33 -5.95
C GLU A 29 -11.06 10.64 -6.82
N PRO A 30 -10.15 9.85 -6.24
CA PRO A 30 -9.13 9.20 -7.04
C PRO A 30 -9.75 8.11 -7.92
N ASP A 31 -9.16 7.87 -9.09
CA ASP A 31 -9.55 6.77 -9.98
C ASP A 31 -9.29 5.39 -9.37
N TYR A 32 -8.34 5.31 -8.43
CA TYR A 32 -7.97 4.09 -7.72
C TYR A 32 -7.62 4.41 -6.28
N LEU A 33 -7.95 3.50 -5.37
CA LEU A 33 -7.40 3.50 -4.02
C LEU A 33 -6.79 2.15 -3.68
N VAL A 34 -5.79 2.18 -2.81
CA VAL A 34 -5.21 1.00 -2.19
C VAL A 34 -5.66 0.98 -0.74
N PHE A 35 -6.12 -0.17 -0.26
CA PHE A 35 -6.55 -0.33 1.12
C PHE A 35 -6.07 -1.67 1.67
N GLN A 36 -6.09 -1.82 2.99
CA GLN A 36 -5.95 -3.12 3.65
C GLN A 36 -7.20 -3.37 4.49
N GLY A 37 -7.68 -4.62 4.53
CA GLY A 37 -8.91 -4.98 5.22
C GLY A 37 -8.74 -6.16 6.15
N LEU A 38 -9.37 -6.09 7.32
CA LEU A 38 -9.53 -7.18 8.27
C LEU A 38 -11.02 -7.43 8.46
N VAL A 39 -11.49 -8.66 8.15
CA VAL A 39 -12.89 -9.04 8.37
C VAL A 39 -13.06 -9.85 9.64
N VAL A 40 -13.93 -9.38 10.52
CA VAL A 40 -14.43 -10.11 11.69
C VAL A 40 -15.80 -10.68 11.36
N SER A 41 -15.82 -11.98 11.10
CA SER A 41 -17.04 -12.70 10.75
C SER A 41 -17.72 -13.38 11.96
N PHE A 42 -18.93 -13.90 11.72
CA PHE A 42 -19.77 -14.64 12.66
C PHE A 42 -20.56 -15.72 11.92
N LYS A 43 -21.09 -16.68 12.68
CA LYS A 43 -21.67 -17.93 12.16
C LYS A 43 -22.81 -17.73 11.15
N ASP A 44 -23.64 -16.71 11.37
CA ASP A 44 -24.85 -16.42 10.59
C ASP A 44 -24.63 -15.30 9.55
N ALA A 45 -23.39 -14.91 9.27
CA ALA A 45 -23.12 -13.86 8.28
C ALA A 45 -23.56 -14.31 6.88
N ALA A 46 -24.38 -13.49 6.21
CA ALA A 46 -25.06 -13.83 4.96
C ALA A 46 -24.11 -14.23 3.82
N GLY A 47 -22.85 -13.80 3.87
CA GLY A 47 -21.81 -14.10 2.90
C GLY A 47 -21.20 -15.50 3.02
N PHE A 48 -21.53 -16.25 4.07
CA PHE A 48 -21.02 -17.61 4.32
C PHE A 48 -22.08 -18.71 4.19
N GLY A 49 -23.35 -18.36 3.91
CA GLY A 49 -24.41 -19.36 3.76
C GLY A 49 -24.61 -20.25 4.99
N GLY A 50 -24.33 -19.72 6.19
CA GLY A 50 -24.41 -20.45 7.47
C GLY A 50 -23.17 -21.30 7.82
N GLN A 51 -22.08 -21.22 7.05
CA GLN A 51 -20.84 -21.96 7.29
C GLN A 51 -19.64 -21.02 7.40
N ALA A 52 -19.62 -20.17 8.43
CA ALA A 52 -18.49 -19.28 8.67
C ALA A 52 -17.22 -20.09 9.06
N PRO A 53 -16.02 -19.72 8.55
CA PRO A 53 -14.81 -20.49 8.78
C PRO A 53 -14.16 -20.24 10.15
N GLY A 54 -13.50 -21.28 10.68
CA GLY A 54 -12.61 -21.17 11.84
C GLY A 54 -13.28 -20.57 13.07
N ALA A 55 -12.62 -19.59 13.71
CA ALA A 55 -13.13 -18.93 14.91
C ALA A 55 -14.44 -18.14 14.70
N ALA A 56 -14.91 -17.96 13.45
CA ALA A 56 -16.20 -17.35 13.18
C ALA A 56 -17.38 -18.32 13.35
N ALA A 57 -17.15 -19.64 13.29
CA ALA A 57 -18.20 -20.66 13.34
C ALA A 57 -19.01 -20.65 14.65
N ASP A 58 -18.38 -20.26 15.76
CA ASP A 58 -19.00 -20.23 17.09
C ASP A 58 -19.37 -18.81 17.55
N ARG A 59 -19.01 -17.78 16.77
CA ARG A 59 -19.22 -16.38 17.13
C ARG A 59 -20.59 -15.92 16.65
N ASP A 60 -21.34 -15.24 17.52
CA ASP A 60 -22.57 -14.54 17.14
C ASP A 60 -22.28 -13.12 16.60
N GLN A 61 -23.31 -12.46 16.07
CA GLN A 61 -23.15 -11.13 15.48
C GLN A 61 -22.66 -10.09 16.50
N ALA A 62 -23.19 -10.12 17.73
CA ALA A 62 -22.82 -9.17 18.78
C ALA A 62 -21.36 -9.33 19.21
N GLY A 63 -20.89 -10.57 19.36
CA GLY A 63 -19.50 -10.90 19.65
C GLY A 63 -18.56 -10.50 18.51
N ALA A 64 -18.98 -10.63 17.26
CA ALA A 64 -18.21 -10.15 16.11
C ALA A 64 -18.08 -8.62 16.09
N LYS A 65 -19.18 -7.90 16.37
CA LYS A 65 -19.15 -6.43 16.47
C LYS A 65 -18.17 -5.97 17.55
N LYS A 66 -18.32 -6.53 18.76
CA LYS A 66 -17.45 -6.19 19.90
C LYS A 66 -15.98 -6.43 19.58
N LEU A 67 -15.65 -7.60 18.99
CA LEU A 67 -14.28 -7.90 18.59
C LEU A 67 -13.77 -6.93 17.51
N ALA A 68 -14.59 -6.56 16.53
CA ALA A 68 -14.20 -5.59 15.52
C ALA A 68 -13.89 -4.20 16.11
N GLU A 69 -14.71 -3.73 17.06
CA GLU A 69 -14.48 -2.48 17.78
C GLU A 69 -13.20 -2.52 18.63
N GLU A 70 -12.95 -3.62 19.35
CA GLU A 70 -11.72 -3.83 20.11
C GLU A 70 -10.47 -3.81 19.21
N LEU A 71 -10.52 -4.51 18.08
CA LEU A 71 -9.43 -4.54 17.11
C LEU A 71 -9.20 -3.17 16.47
N LEU A 72 -10.26 -2.41 16.17
CA LEU A 72 -10.13 -1.03 15.67
C LEU A 72 -9.40 -0.15 16.69
N GLN A 73 -9.74 -0.26 17.98
CA GLN A 73 -9.06 0.51 19.03
C GLN A 73 -7.60 0.12 19.18
N ARG A 74 -7.26 -1.16 19.08
CA ARG A 74 -5.86 -1.62 19.07
C ARG A 74 -5.06 -1.01 17.91
N ILE A 75 -5.66 -0.94 16.73
CA ILE A 75 -5.02 -0.30 15.56
C ILE A 75 -4.82 1.20 15.80
N LYS A 76 -5.85 1.89 16.32
CA LYS A 76 -5.74 3.32 16.69
C LYS A 76 -4.69 3.57 17.77
N ASN A 77 -4.41 2.58 18.62
CA ASN A 77 -3.34 2.60 19.62
C ASN A 77 -1.97 2.14 19.08
N GLY A 78 -1.82 2.01 17.76
CA GLY A 78 -0.54 1.73 17.10
C GLY A 78 -0.24 0.26 16.83
N GLU A 79 -1.16 -0.67 17.11
CA GLU A 79 -0.96 -2.07 16.72
C GLU A 79 -1.12 -2.26 15.20
N GLY A 80 -0.18 -2.97 14.57
CA GLY A 80 -0.15 -3.13 13.12
C GLY A 80 -1.30 -3.97 12.56
N LEU A 81 -2.07 -3.40 11.62
CA LEU A 81 -3.19 -4.07 10.94
C LEU A 81 -2.80 -5.42 10.32
N SER A 82 -1.65 -5.51 9.65
CA SER A 82 -1.15 -6.76 9.05
C SER A 82 -1.03 -7.92 10.04
N ARG A 83 -0.58 -7.64 11.27
CA ARG A 83 -0.46 -8.65 12.31
C ARG A 83 -1.84 -9.12 12.77
N LEU A 84 -2.75 -8.19 13.00
CA LEU A 84 -4.12 -8.49 13.40
C LEU A 84 -4.88 -9.24 12.29
N GLU A 85 -4.63 -8.92 11.04
CA GLU A 85 -5.23 -9.57 9.88
C GLU A 85 -4.82 -11.06 9.80
N GLN A 86 -3.55 -11.36 10.06
CA GLN A 86 -3.06 -12.74 10.11
C GLN A 86 -3.71 -13.53 11.26
N GLN A 87 -3.90 -12.89 12.40
CA GLN A 87 -4.40 -13.56 13.60
C GLN A 87 -5.92 -13.72 13.62
N TYR A 88 -6.67 -12.72 13.14
CA TYR A 88 -8.11 -12.61 13.38
C TYR A 88 -8.98 -12.61 12.13
N SER A 89 -8.46 -12.22 10.96
CA SER A 89 -9.34 -12.04 9.80
C SER A 89 -9.87 -13.39 9.27
N ALA A 90 -11.17 -13.43 8.96
CA ALA A 90 -11.82 -14.58 8.32
C ALA A 90 -11.70 -14.57 6.78
N ALA A 91 -11.04 -13.56 6.20
CA ALA A 91 -10.86 -13.47 4.75
C ALA A 91 -9.86 -14.54 4.27
N ALA A 92 -10.18 -15.16 3.13
CA ALA A 92 -9.29 -16.11 2.47
C ALA A 92 -8.07 -15.42 1.85
N ALA A 93 -8.24 -14.21 1.32
CA ALA A 93 -7.15 -13.38 0.82
C ALA A 93 -6.67 -12.45 1.93
N LYS A 94 -5.35 -12.32 2.06
CA LYS A 94 -4.69 -11.46 3.05
C LYS A 94 -3.83 -10.40 2.36
N GLY A 95 -3.65 -9.26 3.02
CA GLY A 95 -2.78 -8.17 2.58
C GLY A 95 -3.54 -7.03 1.89
N PRO A 96 -2.81 -6.11 1.22
CA PRO A 96 -3.44 -4.96 0.60
C PRO A 96 -4.34 -5.39 -0.56
N HIS A 97 -5.34 -4.59 -0.86
CA HIS A 97 -6.27 -4.72 -1.96
C HIS A 97 -6.29 -3.40 -2.75
N SER A 98 -6.62 -3.47 -4.03
CA SER A 98 -6.82 -2.29 -4.88
C SER A 98 -8.27 -2.23 -5.31
N MET A 99 -8.88 -1.05 -5.22
CA MET A 99 -10.23 -0.78 -5.67
C MET A 99 -10.18 0.32 -6.72
N ARG A 100 -10.89 0.11 -7.84
CA ARG A 100 -11.07 1.13 -8.87
C ARG A 100 -12.31 1.95 -8.54
N ASN A 101 -12.21 3.27 -8.66
CA ASN A 101 -13.36 4.14 -8.72
C ASN A 101 -13.99 3.98 -10.10
N TYR A 102 -15.19 3.42 -10.14
CA TYR A 102 -15.96 3.34 -11.39
C TYR A 102 -16.75 4.64 -11.66
N GLY A 103 -16.56 5.67 -10.83
CA GLY A 103 -17.39 6.86 -10.79
C GLY A 103 -18.82 6.55 -10.31
N VAL A 104 -19.61 7.60 -10.13
CA VAL A 104 -21.06 7.50 -9.84
C VAL A 104 -21.81 6.79 -10.99
N VAL A 105 -21.22 6.75 -12.19
CA VAL A 105 -21.76 6.03 -13.35
C VAL A 105 -21.31 4.57 -13.32
N ARG A 106 -21.92 3.79 -12.43
CA ARG A 106 -21.82 2.32 -12.47
C ARG A 106 -22.24 1.83 -13.86
N ARG A 107 -21.46 0.94 -14.48
CA ARG A 107 -21.89 0.31 -15.73
C ARG A 107 -23.18 -0.47 -15.46
N PRO A 108 -24.21 -0.39 -16.32
CA PRO A 108 -25.47 -1.12 -16.12
C PRO A 108 -25.29 -2.62 -15.86
N LYS A 109 -24.29 -3.26 -16.50
CA LYS A 109 -23.95 -4.68 -16.27
C LYS A 109 -23.37 -4.98 -14.88
N ASP A 110 -22.73 -4.00 -14.24
CA ASP A 110 -22.21 -4.09 -12.86
C ASP A 110 -23.33 -3.79 -11.83
N GLN A 111 -24.46 -3.21 -12.27
CA GLN A 111 -25.70 -3.11 -11.49
C GLN A 111 -26.56 -4.39 -11.59
N GLU A 112 -26.65 -5.00 -12.78
CA GLU A 112 -27.53 -6.15 -13.07
C GLU A 112 -26.98 -7.48 -12.59
N ARG A 113 -25.66 -7.69 -12.68
CA ARG A 113 -25.04 -8.79 -11.98
C ARG A 113 -24.87 -8.28 -10.55
N GLY A 114 -25.63 -8.80 -9.58
CA GLY A 114 -25.47 -8.51 -8.15
C GLY A 114 -24.12 -8.96 -7.57
N VAL A 115 -23.03 -8.48 -8.16
CA VAL A 115 -21.62 -8.81 -7.93
C VAL A 115 -20.93 -7.46 -7.87
N GLY A 116 -20.09 -7.22 -6.92
CA GLY A 116 -19.47 -8.11 -5.97
C GLY A 116 -18.43 -7.22 -5.32
N TRP A 117 -18.12 -7.53 -4.07
CA TRP A 117 -17.41 -6.66 -3.14
C TRP A 117 -18.37 -5.74 -2.40
N GLU A 118 -18.04 -5.54 -1.14
CA GLU A 118 -18.96 -5.06 -0.12
C GLU A 118 -19.24 -3.58 -0.36
N SER A 119 -20.34 -3.23 -1.02
CA SER A 119 -20.62 -1.85 -1.42
C SER A 119 -20.58 -0.83 -0.27
N ALA A 120 -20.87 -1.26 0.97
CA ALA A 120 -20.70 -0.41 2.15
C ALA A 120 -19.22 -0.06 2.39
N MET A 121 -18.30 -0.98 2.10
CA MET A 121 -16.87 -0.74 2.17
C MET A 121 -16.41 0.28 1.13
N CYS A 122 -16.97 0.26 -0.09
CA CYS A 122 -16.67 1.28 -1.10
C CYS A 122 -17.03 2.68 -0.60
N ASP A 123 -18.25 2.85 -0.09
CA ASP A 123 -18.72 4.16 0.42
C ASP A 123 -17.79 4.70 1.51
N VAL A 124 -17.35 3.83 2.43
CA VAL A 124 -16.41 4.21 3.49
C VAL A 124 -15.03 4.55 2.92
N LEU A 125 -14.45 3.69 2.08
CA LEU A 125 -13.09 3.86 1.56
C LEU A 125 -12.90 5.13 0.73
N PHE A 126 -13.87 5.52 -0.08
CA PHE A 126 -13.77 6.74 -0.89
C PHE A 126 -13.91 8.02 -0.07
N GLN A 127 -14.56 7.95 1.11
CA GLN A 127 -14.69 9.07 2.05
C GLN A 127 -13.51 9.21 3.01
N MET A 128 -12.74 8.14 3.23
CA MET A 128 -11.57 8.14 4.12
C MET A 128 -10.43 9.00 3.60
N ASP A 129 -9.69 9.64 4.50
CA ASP A 129 -8.38 10.20 4.19
C ASP A 129 -7.30 9.12 4.15
N GLU A 130 -6.15 9.43 3.55
CA GLU A 130 -5.00 8.52 3.57
C GLU A 130 -4.51 8.27 4.99
N GLY A 131 -4.23 7.01 5.32
CA GLY A 131 -3.81 6.61 6.66
C GLY A 131 -4.96 6.42 7.64
N ASP A 132 -6.19 6.81 7.28
CA ASP A 132 -7.36 6.55 8.12
C ASP A 132 -7.59 5.06 8.29
N VAL A 133 -8.20 4.73 9.44
CA VAL A 133 -8.71 3.39 9.75
C VAL A 133 -10.15 3.52 10.23
N GLN A 134 -11.06 2.81 9.55
CA GLN A 134 -12.48 2.85 9.86
C GLN A 134 -13.09 1.45 9.96
N LEU A 135 -14.19 1.36 10.70
CA LEU A 135 -15.03 0.17 10.79
C LEU A 135 -16.18 0.32 9.78
N VAL A 136 -16.30 -0.65 8.87
CA VAL A 136 -17.46 -0.84 8.02
C VAL A 136 -18.40 -1.82 8.74
N GLU A 137 -19.61 -1.35 9.01
CA GLU A 137 -20.64 -2.14 9.68
C GLU A 137 -21.10 -3.31 8.80
N TYR A 138 -21.53 -4.39 9.46
CA TYR A 138 -22.17 -5.51 8.77
C TYR A 138 -23.53 -5.08 8.21
N GLU A 139 -23.72 -5.33 6.92
CA GLU A 139 -24.97 -5.09 6.21
C GLU A 139 -25.29 -6.34 5.38
N PRO A 140 -26.37 -7.10 5.66
CA PRO A 140 -26.65 -8.39 5.00
C PRO A 140 -26.68 -8.35 3.46
N GLU A 141 -26.99 -7.18 2.89
CA GLU A 141 -27.08 -6.94 1.44
C GLU A 141 -25.81 -6.31 0.86
N ARG A 142 -25.04 -5.57 1.68
CA ARG A 142 -23.97 -4.68 1.20
C ARG A 142 -22.59 -4.99 1.78
N CYS A 143 -22.52 -5.66 2.91
CA CYS A 143 -21.30 -6.04 3.63
C CYS A 143 -21.48 -7.44 4.26
N ARG A 144 -21.63 -8.45 3.41
CA ARG A 144 -22.27 -9.73 3.79
C ARG A 144 -21.40 -10.64 4.65
N ARG A 145 -20.08 -10.43 4.69
CA ARG A 145 -19.14 -11.34 5.35
C ARG A 145 -18.86 -11.02 6.81
N GLY A 146 -19.34 -9.88 7.30
CA GLY A 146 -19.17 -9.48 8.70
C GLY A 146 -18.78 -8.02 8.81
N TYR A 147 -18.10 -7.70 9.90
CA TYR A 147 -17.58 -6.36 10.17
C TYR A 147 -16.19 -6.21 9.57
N TRP A 148 -15.94 -5.13 8.84
CA TRP A 148 -14.62 -4.89 8.25
C TRP A 148 -13.92 -3.74 8.91
N ILE A 149 -12.65 -3.93 9.27
CA ILE A 149 -11.76 -2.84 9.62
C ILE A 149 -10.91 -2.58 8.39
N VAL A 150 -11.06 -1.40 7.80
CA VAL A 150 -10.32 -1.00 6.61
C VAL A 150 -9.38 0.13 6.93
N SER A 151 -8.18 0.08 6.36
CA SER A 151 -7.24 1.19 6.34
C SER A 151 -7.03 1.64 4.91
N ARG A 152 -7.28 2.93 4.64
CA ARG A 152 -6.93 3.51 3.34
C ARG A 152 -5.43 3.73 3.35
N LEU A 153 -4.73 2.96 2.52
CA LEU A 153 -3.30 3.16 2.35
C LEU A 153 -3.09 4.43 1.53
N GLN A 154 -1.97 5.10 1.76
CA GLN A 154 -1.56 6.27 1.00
C GLN A 154 -1.74 6.02 -0.50
N ASP A 155 -2.44 6.92 -1.20
CA ASP A 155 -2.58 6.86 -2.64
C ASP A 155 -1.21 7.17 -3.24
N LEU A 156 -0.49 6.10 -3.51
CA LEU A 156 0.81 6.24 -4.13
C LEU A 156 0.66 6.56 -5.61
N SER A 157 -0.50 6.35 -6.25
CA SER A 157 -0.62 6.40 -7.72
C SER A 157 -0.21 7.75 -8.33
N ASN A 158 -0.49 8.85 -7.63
CA ASN A 158 -0.20 10.23 -8.05
C ASN A 158 1.00 10.89 -7.34
N ARG A 159 1.74 10.14 -6.51
CA ARG A 159 2.90 10.65 -5.76
C ARG A 159 4.19 10.46 -6.56
N ASP A 160 4.39 11.26 -7.61
CA ASP A 160 5.69 11.31 -8.31
C ASP A 160 6.84 11.75 -7.40
N ASP A 161 6.54 12.44 -6.31
CA ASP A 161 7.48 12.81 -5.24
C ASP A 161 7.94 11.62 -4.37
N LEU A 162 7.24 10.48 -4.43
CA LEU A 162 7.67 9.22 -3.81
C LEU A 162 8.47 8.33 -4.76
N LEU A 163 8.48 8.65 -6.06
CA LEU A 163 9.57 8.21 -6.91
C LEU A 163 10.76 9.11 -6.54
N PRO A 164 11.97 8.56 -6.32
CA PRO A 164 13.13 9.43 -6.26
C PRO A 164 13.14 10.29 -7.53
N ALA A 165 13.29 11.61 -7.38
CA ALA A 165 13.41 12.52 -8.52
C ALA A 165 14.37 11.90 -9.56
N PRO A 166 14.05 11.94 -10.87
CA PRO A 166 14.80 11.22 -11.90
C PRO A 166 16.29 11.51 -11.76
N ALA A 167 17.05 10.54 -11.24
CA ALA A 167 18.51 10.40 -11.09
C ALA A 167 19.41 11.66 -10.99
N THR A 168 18.89 12.85 -10.69
CA THR A 168 19.61 14.12 -10.83
C THR A 168 19.94 14.77 -9.49
N ASN A 169 19.41 14.27 -8.37
CA ASN A 169 19.61 14.89 -7.05
C ASN A 169 20.11 13.95 -5.94
N TRP A 170 20.59 12.75 -6.25
CA TRP A 170 21.18 11.82 -5.27
C TRP A 170 22.51 12.33 -4.68
N GLN A 171 23.12 13.34 -5.31
CA GLN A 171 24.32 14.02 -4.80
C GLN A 171 24.09 14.85 -3.52
N ALA A 172 22.84 15.00 -3.06
CA ALA A 172 22.51 15.87 -1.92
C ALA A 172 22.46 15.18 -0.55
N LYS A 173 22.49 13.84 -0.46
CA LYS A 173 22.61 13.12 0.84
C LYS A 173 24.11 12.99 1.14
N GLY A 174 24.65 13.98 1.84
CA GLY A 174 26.09 14.19 2.02
C GLY A 174 26.89 12.96 2.45
N LEU A 175 27.84 12.57 1.59
CA LEU A 175 29.22 12.17 1.86
C LEU A 175 29.47 11.07 2.92
N GLU A 176 28.72 9.97 2.88
CA GLU A 176 29.38 8.69 3.15
C GLU A 176 29.87 8.10 1.83
N LYS A 177 31.10 7.57 1.82
CA LYS A 177 31.64 6.85 0.66
C LYS A 177 30.62 5.77 0.30
N GLU A 178 30.17 5.77 -0.95
CA GLU A 178 29.28 4.73 -1.48
C GLU A 178 29.90 3.36 -1.21
N ALA A 179 29.07 2.38 -0.81
CA ALA A 179 29.57 1.08 -0.40
C ALA A 179 30.32 0.38 -1.55
N ASP A 180 31.42 -0.29 -1.22
CA ASP A 180 32.21 -1.04 -2.22
C ASP A 180 31.42 -2.27 -2.73
N LYS A 181 30.57 -2.83 -1.88
CA LYS A 181 29.73 -4.02 -2.13
C LYS A 181 28.39 -3.87 -1.40
N ILE A 182 27.33 -4.37 -2.01
CA ILE A 182 25.98 -4.39 -1.42
C ILE A 182 25.28 -5.70 -1.73
N VAL A 183 24.29 -6.04 -0.90
CA VAL A 183 23.31 -7.09 -1.21
C VAL A 183 21.93 -6.46 -1.23
N VAL A 184 21.20 -6.66 -2.32
CA VAL A 184 19.84 -6.15 -2.49
C VAL A 184 18.89 -7.29 -2.78
N GLN A 185 17.62 -7.05 -2.48
CA GLN A 185 16.54 -7.88 -2.98
C GLN A 185 15.49 -7.00 -3.66
N HIS A 186 14.93 -7.45 -4.77
CA HIS A 186 13.93 -6.70 -5.52
C HIS A 186 12.72 -7.53 -5.93
N VAL A 187 11.64 -6.84 -6.27
CA VAL A 187 10.45 -7.37 -6.92
C VAL A 187 10.30 -6.65 -8.24
N LEU A 188 10.40 -7.38 -9.36
CA LEU A 188 10.21 -6.82 -10.69
C LEU A 188 8.72 -6.78 -11.04
N ILE A 189 8.16 -5.60 -11.29
CA ILE A 189 6.80 -5.44 -11.79
C ILE A 189 6.87 -5.10 -13.27
N GLY A 190 6.81 -6.15 -14.10
CA GLY A 190 6.71 -6.02 -15.55
C GLY A 190 5.28 -5.70 -16.00
N PHE A 191 5.16 -5.22 -17.23
CA PHE A 191 3.90 -4.98 -17.94
C PHE A 191 4.07 -5.28 -19.43
N ASP A 192 2.96 -5.30 -20.17
CA ASP A 192 2.96 -5.58 -21.60
C ASP A 192 3.80 -4.54 -22.37
N GLY A 193 4.81 -5.01 -23.11
CA GLY A 193 5.75 -4.15 -23.85
C GLY A 193 7.08 -3.85 -23.13
N THR A 194 7.29 -4.40 -21.94
CA THR A 194 8.63 -4.37 -21.27
C THR A 194 9.60 -5.37 -21.91
N GLN A 195 10.91 -5.14 -21.78
CA GLN A 195 11.95 -6.03 -22.30
C GLN A 195 12.00 -7.42 -21.61
N ASN A 196 11.23 -7.59 -20.52
CA ASN A 196 11.01 -8.91 -19.90
C ASN A 196 10.24 -9.85 -20.86
N GLN A 197 9.45 -9.30 -21.78
CA GLN A 197 8.67 -10.08 -22.76
C GLN A 197 9.48 -10.44 -24.01
N GLY A 198 10.57 -11.17 -23.83
CA GLY A 198 11.32 -11.75 -24.95
C GLY A 198 10.43 -12.67 -25.81
N PRO A 199 10.87 -13.04 -27.03
CA PRO A 199 10.11 -13.95 -27.89
C PRO A 199 9.74 -15.26 -27.16
N GLY A 200 8.44 -15.53 -27.02
CA GLY A 200 7.92 -16.72 -26.34
C GLY A 200 7.59 -16.54 -24.85
N ALA A 201 7.83 -15.38 -24.26
CA ALA A 201 7.36 -15.07 -22.91
C ALA A 201 5.82 -14.97 -22.87
N GLU A 202 5.22 -15.45 -21.78
CA GLU A 202 3.78 -15.27 -21.55
C GLU A 202 3.43 -13.79 -21.43
N LYS A 203 2.27 -13.40 -21.98
CA LYS A 203 1.75 -12.04 -21.78
C LYS A 203 1.50 -11.81 -20.30
N ILE A 204 1.97 -10.67 -19.80
CA ILE A 204 1.80 -10.27 -18.41
C ILE A 204 0.35 -9.80 -18.20
N GLY A 205 -0.28 -9.22 -19.22
CA GLY A 205 -1.70 -8.84 -19.22
C GLY A 205 -2.02 -7.61 -18.37
N ARG A 206 -0.99 -6.87 -17.93
CA ARG A 206 -1.14 -5.58 -17.26
C ARG A 206 -0.49 -4.47 -18.09
N ASP A 207 -1.07 -3.28 -18.04
CA ASP A 207 -0.53 -2.07 -18.68
C ASP A 207 0.47 -1.33 -17.77
N LEU A 208 1.05 -0.23 -18.30
CA LEU A 208 2.03 0.60 -17.59
C LEU A 208 1.48 1.19 -16.28
N ASP A 209 0.25 1.69 -16.29
CA ASP A 209 -0.34 2.35 -15.12
C ASP A 209 -0.67 1.33 -14.03
N GLN A 210 -1.19 0.16 -14.42
CA GLN A 210 -1.39 -0.97 -13.52
C GLN A 210 -0.09 -1.44 -12.88
N ALA A 211 1.00 -1.53 -13.64
CA ALA A 211 2.32 -1.87 -13.08
C ALA A 211 2.86 -0.77 -12.15
N ARG A 212 2.63 0.51 -12.48
CA ARG A 212 2.99 1.64 -11.59
C ARG A 212 2.26 1.53 -10.26
N VAL A 213 0.94 1.33 -10.28
CA VAL A 213 0.13 1.15 -9.05
C VAL A 213 0.58 -0.09 -8.27
N LEU A 214 0.83 -1.21 -8.95
CA LEU A 214 1.27 -2.44 -8.31
C LEU A 214 2.66 -2.32 -7.66
N SER A 215 3.63 -1.69 -8.32
CA SER A 215 4.97 -1.47 -7.74
C SER A 215 4.93 -0.63 -6.46
N ARG A 216 4.10 0.41 -6.47
CA ARG A 216 3.85 1.24 -5.30
C ARG A 216 3.19 0.46 -4.16
N ARG A 217 2.19 -0.38 -4.45
CA ARG A 217 1.59 -1.31 -3.47
C ARG A 217 2.63 -2.27 -2.88
N VAL A 218 3.51 -2.81 -3.70
CA VAL A 218 4.60 -3.70 -3.25
C VAL A 218 5.57 -2.94 -2.35
N LEU A 219 5.93 -1.69 -2.68
CA LEU A 219 6.76 -0.83 -1.83
C LEU A 219 6.10 -0.57 -0.48
N ALA A 220 4.82 -0.23 -0.46
CA ALA A 220 4.06 -0.03 0.79
C ALA A 220 4.06 -1.29 1.65
N GLY A 221 3.81 -2.46 1.04
CA GLY A 221 3.89 -3.75 1.72
C GLY A 221 5.27 -3.99 2.34
N MET A 222 6.33 -3.75 1.57
CA MET A 222 7.72 -3.89 2.03
C MET A 222 8.06 -2.95 3.20
N ARG A 223 7.63 -1.69 3.14
CA ARG A 223 7.80 -0.69 4.23
C ARG A 223 7.00 -1.04 5.48
N SER A 224 5.84 -1.69 5.33
CA SER A 224 5.02 -2.17 6.45
C SER A 224 5.55 -3.47 7.10
N GLY A 225 6.70 -3.98 6.62
CA GLY A 225 7.32 -5.19 7.18
C GLY A 225 6.82 -6.50 6.58
N MET A 226 6.12 -6.49 5.43
CA MET A 226 5.81 -7.75 4.74
C MET A 226 7.09 -8.46 4.29
N SER A 227 7.06 -9.79 4.35
CA SER A 227 8.18 -10.60 3.85
C SER A 227 8.39 -10.35 2.37
N ILE A 228 9.59 -9.88 2.02
CA ILE A 228 9.99 -9.64 0.64
C ILE A 228 9.97 -10.93 -0.19
N GLY A 229 10.28 -12.09 0.38
CA GLY A 229 10.15 -13.38 -0.31
C GLY A 229 8.70 -13.70 -0.69
N ALA A 230 7.73 -13.32 0.15
CA ALA A 230 6.31 -13.45 -0.19
C ALA A 230 5.91 -12.48 -1.30
N LEU A 231 6.44 -11.25 -1.29
CA LEU A 231 6.21 -10.27 -2.36
C LEU A 231 6.82 -10.72 -3.69
N VAL A 232 8.05 -11.26 -3.67
CA VAL A 232 8.71 -11.82 -4.86
C VAL A 232 7.86 -12.94 -5.45
N LYS A 233 7.47 -13.92 -4.64
CA LYS A 233 6.66 -15.06 -5.08
C LYS A 233 5.29 -14.65 -5.61
N GLY A 234 4.68 -13.62 -5.02
CA GLY A 234 3.32 -13.19 -5.37
C GLY A 234 3.24 -12.23 -6.55
N PHE A 235 4.27 -11.42 -6.78
CA PHE A 235 4.19 -10.27 -7.69
C PHE A 235 5.36 -10.14 -8.66
N SER A 236 6.50 -10.76 -8.40
CA SER A 236 7.68 -10.59 -9.26
C SER A 236 7.44 -11.23 -10.63
N SER A 237 7.82 -10.47 -11.65
CA SER A 237 7.92 -10.93 -13.04
C SER A 237 9.35 -11.38 -13.36
N ASP A 238 10.27 -11.31 -12.39
CA ASP A 238 11.61 -11.90 -12.50
C ASP A 238 11.60 -13.35 -11.97
N PRO A 239 11.91 -14.35 -12.81
CA PRO A 239 11.99 -15.75 -12.38
C PRO A 239 13.20 -16.05 -11.48
N GLY A 240 14.21 -15.18 -11.43
CA GLY A 240 15.47 -15.39 -10.72
C GLY A 240 15.41 -15.28 -9.19
N GLY A 241 14.26 -14.92 -8.60
CA GLY A 241 14.10 -14.83 -7.15
C GLY A 241 14.66 -13.55 -6.52
N GLY A 242 15.23 -12.66 -7.34
CA GLY A 242 15.41 -11.25 -7.03
C GLY A 242 16.42 -10.88 -5.95
N VAL A 243 17.36 -11.74 -5.54
CA VAL A 243 18.47 -11.34 -4.66
C VAL A 243 19.73 -11.15 -5.49
N TYR A 244 20.40 -10.02 -5.36
CA TYR A 244 21.64 -9.70 -6.07
C TYR A 244 22.70 -9.16 -5.13
N SER A 245 23.90 -9.71 -5.27
CA SER A 245 25.13 -9.16 -4.70
C SER A 245 25.79 -8.30 -5.76
N LEU A 246 26.00 -7.01 -5.48
CA LEU A 246 26.56 -6.03 -6.42
C LEU A 246 27.91 -5.51 -5.92
N VAL A 247 28.84 -5.31 -6.84
CA VAL A 247 30.14 -4.66 -6.58
C VAL A 247 30.25 -3.33 -7.32
N ASN A 248 30.75 -2.31 -6.62
CA ASN A 248 30.82 -0.94 -7.14
C ASN A 248 31.94 -0.77 -8.18
N GLU A 249 31.95 0.37 -8.86
CA GLU A 249 32.95 0.70 -9.88
C GLU A 249 34.37 0.70 -9.30
N GLY A 250 35.31 0.13 -10.06
CA GLY A 250 36.72 0.05 -9.65
C GLY A 250 37.02 -0.96 -8.52
N VAL A 251 36.00 -1.61 -7.96
CA VAL A 251 36.18 -2.64 -6.91
C VAL A 251 36.20 -4.03 -7.57
N THR A 252 37.18 -4.85 -7.20
CA THR A 252 37.25 -6.25 -7.65
C THR A 252 36.36 -7.13 -6.77
N GLY A 253 35.31 -7.70 -7.34
CA GLY A 253 34.50 -8.77 -6.72
C GLY A 253 34.98 -10.15 -7.17
N ALA A 254 34.65 -11.19 -6.40
CA ALA A 254 34.78 -12.56 -6.89
C ALA A 254 33.77 -12.77 -8.05
N PRO A 255 34.18 -13.29 -9.23
CA PRO A 255 33.34 -13.31 -10.43
C PRO A 255 32.03 -14.10 -10.30
N ASP A 256 32.00 -15.07 -9.40
CA ASP A 256 30.88 -15.97 -9.11
C ASP A 256 30.00 -15.48 -7.94
N GLU A 257 30.43 -14.44 -7.23
CA GLU A 257 29.76 -13.93 -6.03
C GLU A 257 29.06 -12.59 -6.28
N TYR A 258 29.65 -11.71 -7.11
CA TYR A 258 29.13 -10.36 -7.33
C TYR A 258 28.91 -10.04 -8.80
N VAL A 259 27.74 -9.50 -9.10
CA VAL A 259 27.49 -8.84 -10.38
C VAL A 259 28.08 -7.43 -10.33
N ARG A 260 28.83 -7.05 -11.36
CA ARG A 260 29.37 -5.69 -11.45
C ARG A 260 28.24 -4.67 -11.64
N ARG A 261 28.39 -3.48 -11.06
CA ARG A 261 27.44 -2.37 -11.22
C ARG A 261 27.10 -2.08 -12.70
N ASP A 262 28.11 -2.12 -13.57
CA ASP A 262 28.01 -1.91 -15.02
C ASP A 262 27.37 -3.08 -15.79
N GLY A 263 27.22 -4.25 -15.14
CA GLY A 263 26.51 -5.41 -15.67
C GLY A 263 24.99 -5.38 -15.41
N MET A 264 24.49 -4.37 -14.70
CA MET A 264 23.08 -4.17 -14.41
C MET A 264 22.53 -2.94 -15.14
N VAL A 265 21.21 -2.89 -15.35
CA VAL A 265 20.57 -1.70 -15.92
C VAL A 265 20.76 -0.50 -15.01
N LYS A 266 21.14 0.65 -15.60
CA LYS A 266 21.64 1.82 -14.88
C LYS A 266 20.70 2.32 -13.77
N GLY A 267 19.40 2.42 -14.08
CA GLY A 267 18.40 2.89 -13.11
C GLY A 267 18.25 1.97 -11.90
N PHE A 268 18.48 0.66 -12.09
CA PHE A 268 18.48 -0.30 -11.00
C PHE A 268 19.74 -0.18 -10.14
N SER A 269 20.93 -0.23 -10.75
CA SER A 269 22.19 -0.27 -10.00
C SER A 269 22.48 1.04 -9.27
N ASP A 270 22.21 2.18 -9.89
CA ASP A 270 22.36 3.49 -9.23
C ASP A 270 21.47 3.61 -7.99
N LEU A 271 20.21 3.18 -8.09
CA LEU A 271 19.31 3.20 -6.94
C LEU A 271 19.83 2.27 -5.84
N CYS A 272 20.26 1.05 -6.17
CA CYS A 272 20.74 0.06 -5.20
C CYS A 272 21.87 0.61 -4.31
N PHE A 273 22.87 1.26 -4.89
CA PHE A 273 24.00 1.81 -4.13
C PHE A 273 23.65 3.10 -3.37
N SER A 274 22.60 3.81 -3.78
CA SER A 274 22.14 5.01 -3.07
C SER A 274 21.33 4.71 -1.79
N LEU A 275 20.80 3.48 -1.65
CA LEU A 275 19.98 3.09 -0.51
C LEU A 275 20.83 2.86 0.74
N ALA A 276 20.33 3.26 1.91
CA ALA A 276 20.85 2.80 3.19
C ALA A 276 20.44 1.33 3.44
N VAL A 277 21.17 0.63 4.31
CA VAL A 277 20.82 -0.74 4.72
C VAL A 277 19.42 -0.75 5.34
N GLY A 278 18.55 -1.64 4.84
CA GLY A 278 17.15 -1.75 5.21
C GLY A 278 16.20 -0.80 4.46
N GLU A 279 16.72 0.21 3.75
CA GLU A 279 15.91 1.16 2.99
C GLU A 279 15.27 0.49 1.78
N CYS A 280 14.06 0.95 1.44
CA CYS A 280 13.28 0.45 0.31
C CYS A 280 12.83 1.58 -0.61
N ALA A 281 12.99 1.40 -1.92
CA ALA A 281 12.61 2.36 -2.96
C ALA A 281 12.19 1.68 -4.27
N ILE A 282 11.77 2.48 -5.26
CA ILE A 282 11.38 2.01 -6.59
C ILE A 282 12.33 2.61 -7.62
N ALA A 283 12.96 1.77 -8.44
CA ALA A 283 13.51 2.22 -9.72
C ALA A 283 12.35 2.23 -10.72
N ALA A 284 11.94 3.43 -11.12
CA ALA A 284 10.84 3.61 -12.05
C ALA A 284 11.18 3.01 -13.42
N TYR A 285 10.17 2.52 -14.13
CA TYR A 285 10.34 2.12 -15.51
C TYR A 285 10.86 3.29 -16.35
N ASP A 286 11.91 3.01 -17.10
CA ASP A 286 12.46 3.90 -18.11
C ASP A 286 12.94 3.06 -19.29
N LYS A 287 12.64 3.50 -20.51
CA LYS A 287 12.89 2.72 -21.73
C LYS A 287 14.37 2.43 -21.97
N GLU A 288 15.26 3.24 -21.43
CA GLU A 288 16.70 3.15 -21.67
C GLU A 288 17.42 2.58 -20.45
N THR A 289 17.08 3.07 -19.26
CA THR A 289 17.84 2.81 -18.03
C THR A 289 17.18 1.79 -17.09
N SER A 290 15.91 1.44 -17.30
CA SER A 290 15.19 0.40 -16.55
C SER A 290 14.07 -0.27 -17.39
N PRO A 291 14.41 -0.89 -18.54
CA PRO A 291 13.44 -1.28 -19.56
C PRO A 291 12.60 -2.53 -19.23
N TYR A 292 12.91 -3.21 -18.12
CA TYR A 292 12.25 -4.44 -17.71
C TYR A 292 10.95 -4.21 -16.93
N GLY A 293 10.72 -2.98 -16.44
CA GLY A 293 9.55 -2.62 -15.64
C GLY A 293 9.93 -1.77 -14.44
N PHE A 294 9.11 -1.81 -13.40
CA PHE A 294 9.41 -1.16 -12.12
C PHE A 294 10.13 -2.13 -11.20
N HIS A 295 11.24 -1.72 -10.59
CA HIS A 295 11.97 -2.55 -9.63
C HIS A 295 11.71 -2.01 -8.23
N VAL A 296 11.03 -2.78 -7.37
CA VAL A 296 10.87 -2.42 -5.96
C VAL A 296 12.00 -3.06 -5.18
N ILE A 297 12.91 -2.27 -4.63
CA ILE A 297 14.21 -2.71 -4.12
C ILE A 297 14.29 -2.48 -2.62
N LYS A 298 14.87 -3.44 -1.90
CA LYS A 298 15.36 -3.29 -0.53
C LYS A 298 16.84 -3.58 -0.48
N ARG A 299 17.62 -2.71 0.16
CA ARG A 299 19.01 -3.02 0.49
C ARG A 299 19.07 -3.86 1.77
N LEU A 300 19.76 -4.99 1.69
CA LEU A 300 19.95 -5.93 2.80
C LEU A 300 21.28 -5.69 3.52
N GLU A 301 22.33 -5.36 2.75
CA GLU A 301 23.71 -5.10 3.20
C GLU A 301 24.35 -3.97 2.38
#